data_AF-A0A090D7J2-F1
#
_entry.id   AF-A0A090D7J2-F1
#
_cell.length_a   1.000
_cell.length_b   1.000
_cell.length_c   1.000
_cell.angle_alpha   90.00
_cell.angle_beta   90.00
_cell.angle_gamma   90.00
#
_symmetry.space_group_name_H-M   'P 1'
#
loop_
_entity.id
_entity.type
_entity.pdbx_description
1 polymer ?
#
loop_
_entity_poly.entity_id
_entity_poly.type
_entity_poly.pdbx_seq_one_letter_code
_entity_poly.pdbx_strand_id
1 'polypeptide(L)'
;MQSSVIIVKTQETFDRAQPTSYLDETSGRITALIDYDFAWISHPSYEFLCSFDGLGGQFRGWSCDKESWEVALRDAKLHGFPASLPSTSESDSGVGWVVAREWEEALEAEGVRRPRTIEGTDKVADADAILCAILPWRVTNAEILARPTEEVIIECRNDNEEHLDKLLARLGF
;
A
#
# COMPACT_ATOMS: atom_id res chain seq x y z
N MET A 1 -13.77 -26.88 4.70
CA MET A 1 -13.83 -25.73 5.62
C MET A 1 -12.88 -24.68 5.07
N GLN A 2 -13.39 -23.54 4.62
CA GLN A 2 -12.52 -22.40 4.26
C GLN A 2 -12.01 -21.80 5.56
N SER A 3 -10.72 -21.97 5.85
CA SER A 3 -10.05 -21.18 6.88
C SER A 3 -10.18 -19.72 6.49
N SER A 4 -10.92 -18.95 7.28
CA SER A 4 -11.04 -17.51 7.11
C SER A 4 -9.83 -16.89 7.79
N VAL A 5 -8.82 -16.51 7.01
CA VAL A 5 -7.73 -15.69 7.53
C VAL A 5 -8.29 -14.29 7.75
N ILE A 6 -8.42 -13.91 9.02
CA ILE A 6 -8.74 -12.54 9.42
C ILE A 6 -7.44 -11.76 9.28
N ILE A 7 -7.32 -10.97 8.22
CA ILE A 7 -6.24 -10.00 8.12
C ILE A 7 -6.68 -8.78 8.92
N VAL A 8 -5.86 -8.43 9.90
CA VAL A 8 -6.11 -7.31 10.80
C VAL A 8 -5.27 -6.15 10.34
N LYS A 9 -5.98 -5.06 10.09
CA LYS A 9 -5.47 -3.73 9.75
C LYS A 9 -4.27 -3.35 10.59
N THR A 10 -3.16 -3.03 9.92
CA THR A 10 -2.11 -2.17 10.49
C THR A 10 -2.13 -0.86 9.70
N GLN A 11 -2.77 0.17 10.25
CA GLN A 11 -2.73 1.49 9.63
C GLN A 11 -1.62 2.28 10.30
N GLU A 12 -0.50 2.46 9.60
CA GLU A 12 0.43 3.54 9.91
C GLU A 12 -0.22 4.85 9.46
N THR A 13 -1.18 5.37 10.22
CA THR A 13 -1.61 6.77 10.13
C THR A 13 -2.58 7.08 11.25
N PHE A 14 -2.05 7.44 12.43
CA PHE A 14 -2.59 8.60 13.15
C PHE A 14 -1.68 9.17 14.25
N ASP A 15 -0.65 8.47 14.68
CA ASP A 15 0.17 8.99 15.77
C ASP A 15 1.62 8.59 15.56
N ARG A 16 2.53 9.28 16.25
CA ARG A 16 3.75 8.64 16.75
C ARG A 16 3.39 7.55 17.80
N ALA A 17 2.41 6.70 17.48
CA ALA A 17 1.76 5.77 18.39
C ALA A 17 2.45 4.43 18.35
N GLN A 18 2.21 3.70 19.43
CA GLN A 18 2.74 2.40 19.74
C GLN A 18 2.65 1.45 18.55
N PRO A 19 3.61 0.51 18.42
CA PRO A 19 3.54 -0.51 17.38
C PRO A 19 2.22 -1.29 17.50
N THR A 20 1.50 -1.41 16.39
CA THR A 20 0.23 -2.15 16.30
C THR A 20 0.43 -3.65 16.55
N SER A 21 1.65 -4.15 16.39
CA SER A 21 2.05 -5.53 16.69
C SER A 21 3.22 -5.58 17.68
N TYR A 22 3.15 -6.47 18.66
CA TYR A 22 4.28 -6.82 19.50
C TYR A 22 4.98 -8.08 18.99
N LEU A 23 6.31 -8.06 19.01
CA LEU A 23 7.16 -9.17 18.63
C LEU A 23 7.85 -9.75 19.86
N ASP A 24 7.89 -11.08 19.96
CA ASP A 24 8.86 -11.73 20.82
C ASP A 24 10.23 -11.69 20.14
N GLU A 25 11.18 -10.95 20.72
CA GLU A 25 12.53 -10.78 20.17
C GLU A 25 13.29 -12.10 20.03
N THR A 26 12.96 -13.11 20.85
CA THR A 26 13.66 -14.40 20.83
C THR A 26 13.23 -15.26 19.66
N SER A 27 11.92 -15.34 19.40
CA SER A 27 11.36 -16.19 18.33
C SER A 27 11.05 -15.44 17.04
N GLY A 28 11.05 -14.11 17.05
CA GLY A 28 10.62 -13.26 15.93
C GLY A 28 9.12 -13.37 15.63
N ARG A 29 8.32 -13.92 16.55
CA ARG A 29 6.88 -14.14 16.35
C ARG A 29 6.07 -12.95 16.85
N ILE A 30 5.00 -12.63 16.13
CA ILE A 30 3.96 -11.72 16.61
C ILE A 30 3.27 -12.36 17.81
N THR A 31 3.33 -11.70 18.97
CA THR A 31 2.74 -12.17 20.23
C THR A 31 1.44 -11.46 20.57
N ALA A 32 1.25 -10.24 20.06
CA ALA A 32 0.01 -9.50 20.18
C ALA A 32 -0.17 -8.59 18.98
N LEU A 33 -1.43 -8.38 18.62
CA LEU A 33 -1.87 -7.41 17.63
C LEU A 33 -2.96 -6.59 18.31
N ILE A 34 -2.79 -5.27 18.34
CA ILE A 34 -3.60 -4.30 19.09
C ILE A 34 -4.09 -3.20 18.15
N ASP A 35 -4.82 -2.21 18.68
CA ASP A 35 -5.35 -1.05 17.93
C ASP A 35 -6.42 -1.42 16.89
N TYR A 36 -7.53 -2.00 17.36
CA TYR A 36 -8.68 -2.38 16.55
C TYR A 36 -9.77 -1.31 16.48
N ASP A 37 -9.51 -0.09 16.94
CA ASP A 37 -10.56 0.95 17.07
C ASP A 37 -11.15 1.35 15.71
N PHE A 38 -10.42 1.08 14.61
CA PHE A 38 -10.85 1.31 13.23
C PHE A 38 -11.11 0.01 12.45
N ALA A 39 -11.34 -1.11 13.13
CA ALA A 39 -11.69 -2.37 12.48
C ALA A 39 -13.12 -2.33 11.93
N TRP A 40 -13.29 -2.80 10.70
CA TRP A 40 -14.60 -2.99 10.08
C TRP A 40 -14.59 -4.18 9.12
N ILE A 41 -15.78 -4.67 8.74
CA ILE A 41 -15.90 -5.71 7.72
C ILE A 41 -15.80 -5.06 6.34
N SER A 42 -14.81 -5.45 5.55
CA SER A 42 -14.60 -4.95 4.18
C SER A 42 -14.22 -6.07 3.21
N HIS A 43 -14.09 -5.71 1.94
CA HIS A 43 -13.54 -6.60 0.94
C HIS A 43 -12.05 -6.86 1.23
N PRO A 44 -11.55 -8.11 1.10
CA PRO A 44 -10.16 -8.44 1.46
C PRO A 44 -9.09 -7.65 0.72
N SER A 45 -9.40 -7.13 -0.47
CA SER A 45 -8.45 -6.28 -1.20
C SER A 45 -8.08 -5.02 -0.43
N TYR A 46 -8.98 -4.52 0.43
CA TYR A 46 -8.80 -3.25 1.14
C TYR A 46 -7.53 -3.21 1.99
N GLU A 47 -7.17 -4.33 2.63
CA GLU A 47 -5.93 -4.40 3.42
C GLU A 47 -4.69 -4.11 2.57
N PHE A 48 -4.66 -4.63 1.34
CA PHE A 48 -3.53 -4.39 0.44
C PHE A 48 -3.51 -2.93 -0.04
N LEU A 49 -4.62 -2.21 -0.05
CA LEU A 49 -4.64 -0.80 -0.48
C LEU A 49 -4.04 0.13 0.58
N CYS A 50 -4.22 -0.19 1.87
CA CYS A 50 -3.98 0.76 2.95
C CYS A 50 -2.93 0.33 3.98
N SER A 51 -2.49 -0.92 3.98
CA SER A 51 -1.56 -1.45 5.00
C SER A 51 -0.22 -1.89 4.42
N PHE A 52 0.78 -2.03 5.30
CA PHE A 52 2.13 -2.51 4.99
C PHE A 52 2.88 -1.65 3.94
N ASP A 53 2.73 -0.32 4.03
CA ASP A 53 3.57 0.62 3.29
C ASP A 53 5.05 0.45 3.73
N GLY A 54 5.99 0.73 2.84
CA GLY A 54 7.43 0.60 3.10
C GLY A 54 7.99 -0.84 3.18
N LEU A 55 7.17 -1.85 3.53
CA LEU A 55 7.55 -3.27 3.51
C LEU A 55 7.27 -3.96 2.17
N GLY A 56 6.77 -3.22 1.18
CA GLY A 56 6.34 -3.76 -0.11
C GLY A 56 5.09 -4.63 -0.01
N GLY A 57 4.33 -4.55 1.08
CA GLY A 57 3.07 -5.25 1.27
C GLY A 57 1.90 -4.57 0.54
N GLN A 58 1.91 -3.24 0.51
CA GLN A 58 0.88 -2.42 -0.15
C GLN A 58 0.80 -2.68 -1.66
N PHE A 59 -0.42 -2.67 -2.19
CA PHE A 59 -0.79 -2.82 -3.59
C PHE A 59 -1.44 -1.53 -4.08
N ARG A 60 -0.62 -0.66 -4.69
CA ARG A 60 -1.06 0.65 -5.20
C ARG A 60 -1.70 0.52 -6.56
N GLY A 61 -2.59 1.47 -6.87
CA GLY A 61 -3.16 1.68 -8.20
C GLY A 61 -2.10 2.04 -9.25
N TRP A 62 -2.56 2.40 -10.44
CA TRP A 62 -1.68 2.82 -11.51
C TRP A 62 -0.85 4.07 -11.17
N SER A 63 0.41 4.05 -11.63
CA SER A 63 1.33 5.17 -11.58
C SER A 63 1.68 5.64 -12.99
N CYS A 64 1.84 6.95 -13.17
CA CYS A 64 2.20 7.54 -14.45
C CYS A 64 3.67 7.34 -14.81
N ASP A 65 4.53 7.15 -13.81
CA ASP A 65 5.93 6.84 -14.00
C ASP A 65 6.09 5.33 -14.27
N LYS A 66 6.15 4.99 -15.55
CA LYS A 66 6.23 3.60 -16.02
C LYS A 66 7.54 2.91 -15.65
N GLU A 67 8.58 3.66 -15.32
CA GLU A 67 9.89 3.14 -14.92
C GLU A 67 10.05 3.12 -13.39
N SER A 68 9.03 3.56 -12.65
CA SER A 68 9.07 3.53 -11.19
C SER A 68 9.06 2.10 -10.64
N TRP A 69 9.72 1.94 -9.50
CA TRP A 69 9.67 0.69 -8.73
C TRP A 69 8.23 0.30 -8.35
N GLU A 70 7.31 1.27 -8.21
CA GLU A 70 5.90 1.02 -7.89
C GLU A 70 5.21 0.19 -8.98
N VAL A 71 5.49 0.50 -10.25
CA VAL A 71 4.94 -0.23 -11.40
C VAL A 71 5.47 -1.66 -11.42
N ALA A 72 6.78 -1.84 -11.19
CA ALA A 72 7.38 -3.16 -11.13
C ALA A 72 6.84 -3.98 -9.94
N LEU A 73 6.62 -3.36 -8.78
CA LEU A 73 6.07 -4.05 -7.62
C LEU A 73 4.61 -4.45 -7.85
N ARG A 74 3.82 -3.57 -8.47
CA ARG A 74 2.43 -3.85 -8.87
C ARG A 74 2.37 -5.05 -9.82
N ASP A 75 3.22 -5.07 -10.85
CA ASP A 75 3.30 -6.17 -11.82
C ASP A 75 3.66 -7.49 -11.11
N ALA A 76 4.68 -7.47 -10.26
CA ALA A 76 5.07 -8.64 -9.46
C ALA A 76 3.94 -9.15 -8.56
N LYS A 77 3.13 -8.27 -7.95
CA LYS A 77 1.97 -8.66 -7.11
C LYS A 77 0.79 -9.20 -7.92
N LEU A 78 0.65 -8.81 -9.19
CA LEU A 78 -0.41 -9.32 -10.07
C LEU A 78 -0.03 -10.62 -10.77
N HIS A 79 1.25 -10.78 -11.11
CA HIS A 79 1.71 -11.83 -12.02
C HIS A 79 2.74 -12.79 -11.42
N GLY A 80 3.30 -12.44 -10.26
CA GLY A 80 4.34 -13.19 -9.55
C GLY A 80 5.69 -12.49 -9.62
N PHE A 81 6.50 -12.69 -8.58
CA PHE A 81 7.85 -12.13 -8.52
C PHE A 81 8.80 -12.84 -9.50
N PRO A 82 9.73 -12.10 -10.14
CA PRO A 82 10.72 -12.69 -11.02
C PRO A 82 11.76 -13.52 -10.24
N ALA A 83 12.39 -14.49 -10.93
CA ALA A 83 13.43 -15.33 -10.33
C ALA A 83 14.67 -14.53 -9.89
N SER A 84 15.04 -13.52 -10.68
CA SER A 84 16.07 -12.54 -10.32
C SER A 84 15.37 -11.25 -9.91
N LEU A 85 15.47 -10.92 -8.62
CA LEU A 85 14.90 -9.68 -8.09
C LEU A 85 15.70 -8.46 -8.58
N PRO A 86 15.05 -7.30 -8.77
CA PRO A 86 15.73 -6.06 -9.09
C PRO A 86 16.83 -5.74 -8.07
N SER A 87 17.96 -5.20 -8.55
CA SER A 87 19.06 -4.79 -7.66
C SER A 87 18.59 -3.63 -6.79
N THR A 88 18.55 -3.85 -5.48
CA THR A 88 18.31 -2.81 -4.48
C THR A 88 19.52 -1.87 -4.46
N SER A 89 19.53 -0.80 -5.25
CA SER A 89 20.26 0.38 -4.77
C SER A 89 19.42 0.95 -3.63
N GLU A 90 19.98 0.95 -2.42
CA GLU A 90 19.30 1.37 -1.18
C GLU A 90 18.80 2.82 -1.22
N SER A 91 19.11 3.59 -2.27
CA SER A 91 18.72 4.99 -2.42
C SER A 91 17.49 5.27 -3.28
N ASP A 92 17.08 4.37 -4.20
CA ASP A 92 16.17 4.79 -5.29
C ASP A 92 14.82 4.05 -5.35
N SER A 93 14.67 2.89 -4.69
CA SER A 93 13.50 2.02 -4.91
C SER A 93 12.48 1.98 -3.77
N GLY A 94 12.77 2.52 -2.58
CA GLY A 94 11.83 2.55 -1.44
C GLY A 94 11.28 1.18 -0.95
N VAL A 95 11.61 0.07 -1.62
CA VAL A 95 11.04 -1.27 -1.42
C VAL A 95 12.14 -2.28 -1.21
N GLY A 96 12.06 -3.00 -0.10
CA GLY A 96 12.84 -4.21 0.12
C GLY A 96 12.29 -5.36 -0.75
N TRP A 97 12.79 -5.53 -1.97
CA TRP A 97 12.32 -6.57 -2.91
C TRP A 97 12.33 -7.99 -2.35
N VAL A 98 13.34 -8.31 -1.54
CA VAL A 98 13.44 -9.60 -0.85
C VAL A 98 12.28 -9.75 0.13
N VAL A 99 12.05 -8.73 0.96
CA VAL A 99 10.96 -8.71 1.96
C VAL A 99 9.60 -8.78 1.26
N ALA A 100 9.39 -8.02 0.18
CA ALA A 100 8.15 -8.02 -0.56
C ALA A 100 7.82 -9.41 -1.16
N ARG A 101 8.83 -10.12 -1.66
CA ARG A 101 8.67 -11.50 -2.16
C ARG A 101 8.37 -12.47 -1.01
N GLU A 102 9.16 -12.43 0.07
CA GLU A 102 8.98 -13.30 1.23
C GLU A 102 7.60 -13.11 1.87
N TRP A 103 7.11 -11.87 1.92
CA TRP A 103 5.75 -11.55 2.36
C TRP A 103 4.70 -12.22 1.48
N GLU A 104 4.83 -12.11 0.15
CA GLU A 104 3.91 -12.73 -0.80
C GLU A 104 3.91 -14.27 -0.69
N GLU A 105 5.08 -14.88 -0.52
CA GLU A 105 5.25 -16.33 -0.33
C GLU A 105 4.64 -16.80 1.00
N ALA A 106 4.79 -16.03 2.08
CA ALA A 106 4.19 -16.34 3.37
C ALA A 106 2.65 -16.29 3.29
N LEU A 107 2.09 -15.27 2.64
CA LEU A 107 0.65 -15.18 2.41
C LEU A 107 0.12 -16.34 1.56
N GLU A 108 0.90 -16.79 0.57
CA GLU A 108 0.57 -17.96 -0.25
C GLU A 108 0.52 -19.25 0.55
N ALA A 109 1.55 -19.49 1.38
CA ALA A 109 1.65 -20.68 2.21
C ALA A 109 0.46 -20.82 3.18
N GLU A 110 -0.05 -19.70 3.69
CA GLU A 110 -1.22 -19.65 4.58
C GLU A 110 -2.57 -19.62 3.84
N GLY A 111 -2.57 -19.70 2.50
CA GLY A 111 -3.78 -19.72 1.68
C GLY A 111 -4.56 -18.40 1.68
N VAL A 112 -3.88 -17.28 1.92
CA VAL A 112 -4.48 -15.94 1.92
C VAL A 112 -4.87 -15.53 0.49
N ARG A 113 -6.01 -14.85 0.36
CA ARG A 113 -6.37 -14.16 -0.89
C ARG A 113 -5.47 -12.93 -1.07
N ARG A 114 -4.66 -12.96 -2.13
CA ARG A 114 -3.68 -11.93 -2.51
C ARG A 114 -4.11 -11.23 -3.79
N PRO A 115 -3.55 -10.06 -4.15
CA PRO A 115 -3.92 -9.34 -5.37
C PRO A 115 -4.01 -10.23 -6.61
N ARG A 116 -2.99 -11.07 -6.89
CA ARG A 116 -2.99 -12.05 -7.99
C ARG A 116 -4.20 -13.01 -8.02
N THR A 117 -4.81 -13.28 -6.87
CA THR A 117 -5.93 -14.24 -6.72
C THR A 117 -7.29 -13.58 -6.55
N ILE A 118 -7.33 -12.25 -6.38
CA ILE A 118 -8.55 -11.48 -6.21
C ILE A 118 -8.94 -10.91 -7.58
N GLU A 119 -10.03 -11.42 -8.14
CA GLU A 119 -10.54 -10.94 -9.44
C GLU A 119 -10.87 -9.44 -9.39
N GLY A 120 -10.36 -8.69 -10.37
CA GLY A 120 -10.61 -7.25 -10.50
C GLY A 120 -9.90 -6.36 -9.48
N THR A 121 -8.96 -6.89 -8.69
CA THR A 121 -8.22 -6.09 -7.70
C THR A 121 -7.44 -4.93 -8.32
N ASP A 122 -7.00 -5.08 -9.57
CA ASP A 122 -6.28 -4.06 -10.34
C ASP A 122 -7.14 -2.83 -10.56
N LYS A 123 -8.42 -3.03 -10.90
CA LYS A 123 -9.43 -1.98 -11.08
C LYS A 123 -9.81 -1.34 -9.76
N VAL A 124 -9.93 -2.14 -8.69
CA VAL A 124 -10.20 -1.61 -7.34
C VAL A 124 -9.07 -0.70 -6.89
N ALA A 125 -7.81 -1.11 -7.10
CA ALA A 125 -6.65 -0.28 -6.78
C ALA A 125 -6.58 1.00 -7.64
N ASP A 126 -6.96 0.93 -8.92
CA ASP A 126 -7.05 2.13 -9.76
C ASP A 126 -8.16 3.08 -9.28
N ALA A 127 -9.30 2.56 -8.83
CA ALA A 127 -10.36 3.37 -8.22
C ALA A 127 -9.92 4.03 -6.90
N ASP A 128 -9.19 3.29 -6.06
CA ASP A 128 -8.61 3.81 -4.83
C ASP A 128 -7.58 4.93 -5.10
N ALA A 129 -6.74 4.77 -6.13
CA ALA A 129 -5.81 5.82 -6.56
C ALA A 129 -6.54 7.10 -6.99
N ILE A 130 -7.66 6.99 -7.72
CA ILE A 130 -8.49 8.16 -8.08
C ILE A 130 -9.04 8.83 -6.81
N LEU A 131 -9.56 8.05 -5.86
CA LEU A 131 -10.10 8.59 -4.60
C LEU A 131 -9.02 9.34 -3.81
N CYS A 132 -7.81 8.77 -3.75
CA CYS A 132 -6.66 9.39 -3.10
C CYS A 132 -6.21 10.68 -3.81
N ALA A 133 -6.32 10.75 -5.13
CA ALA A 133 -5.95 11.93 -5.92
C ALA A 133 -7.00 13.06 -5.83
N ILE A 134 -8.29 12.74 -5.75
CA ILE A 134 -9.36 13.74 -5.60
C ILE A 134 -9.36 14.37 -4.21
N LEU A 135 -9.08 13.59 -3.17
CA LEU A 135 -9.04 14.05 -1.78
C LEU A 135 -7.70 13.71 -1.11
N PRO A 136 -6.59 14.35 -1.51
CA PRO A 136 -5.29 14.00 -0.95
C PRO A 136 -5.26 14.40 0.52
N TRP A 137 -4.96 13.46 1.40
CA TRP A 137 -4.94 13.69 2.85
C TRP A 137 -4.08 14.89 3.25
N ARG A 138 -2.92 15.05 2.59
CA ARG A 138 -1.97 16.14 2.81
C ARG A 138 -2.54 17.54 2.53
N VAL A 139 -3.58 17.65 1.71
CA VAL A 139 -4.20 18.93 1.33
C VAL A 139 -5.65 19.08 1.77
N THR A 140 -6.23 18.05 2.41
CA THR A 140 -7.63 18.03 2.87
C THR A 140 -7.78 17.89 4.38
N ASN A 141 -6.79 17.31 5.08
CA ASN A 141 -6.83 17.21 6.53
C ASN A 141 -6.34 18.52 7.19
N ALA A 142 -7.20 19.15 7.98
CA ALA A 142 -6.92 20.44 8.62
C ALA A 142 -5.71 20.41 9.58
N GLU A 143 -5.49 19.31 10.30
CA GLU A 143 -4.36 19.19 11.23
C GLU A 143 -3.03 19.00 10.50
N ILE A 144 -3.05 18.30 9.37
CA ILE A 144 -1.88 18.15 8.51
C ILE A 144 -1.57 19.47 7.81
N LEU A 145 -2.59 20.16 7.27
CA LEU A 145 -2.46 21.46 6.61
C LEU A 145 -1.90 22.55 7.51
N ALA A 146 -2.09 22.46 8.83
CA ALA A 146 -1.56 23.43 9.78
C ALA A 146 -0.03 23.37 9.96
N ARG A 147 0.64 22.34 9.43
CA ARG A 147 2.08 22.08 9.64
C ARG A 147 3.00 22.60 8.52
N PRO A 148 2.75 22.31 7.23
CA PRO A 148 3.65 22.72 6.14
C PRO A 148 3.51 24.21 5.80
N THR A 149 4.48 24.73 5.05
CA THR A 149 4.39 26.08 4.49
C THR A 149 3.41 26.12 3.30
N GLU A 150 2.98 27.32 2.92
CA GLU A 150 2.09 27.51 1.77
C GLU A 150 2.71 26.95 0.48
N GLU A 151 4.02 27.10 0.29
CA GLU A 151 4.74 26.59 -0.88
C GLU A 151 4.61 25.06 -0.99
N VAL A 152 4.77 24.35 0.12
CA VAL A 152 4.63 22.87 0.18
C VAL A 152 3.18 22.44 -0.08
N ILE A 153 2.20 23.22 0.38
CA ILE A 153 0.78 22.96 0.10
C ILE A 153 0.49 23.11 -1.40
N ILE A 154 0.99 24.19 -2.01
CA ILE A 154 0.83 24.45 -3.45
C ILE A 154 1.52 23.36 -4.28
N GLU A 155 2.75 22.98 -3.93
CA GLU A 155 3.47 21.88 -4.59
C GLU A 155 2.66 20.57 -4.52
N CYS A 156 2.21 20.20 -3.32
CA CYS A 156 1.41 18.98 -3.14
C CYS A 156 0.09 19.03 -3.94
N ARG A 157 -0.54 20.19 -4.08
CA ARG A 157 -1.72 20.35 -4.92
C ARG A 157 -1.41 20.14 -6.40
N ASN A 158 -0.35 20.78 -6.90
CA ASN A 158 0.06 20.67 -8.30
C ASN A 158 0.42 19.22 -8.67
N ASP A 159 1.17 18.53 -7.81
CA ASP A 159 1.55 17.13 -8.02
C ASP A 159 0.31 16.21 -8.08
N ASN A 160 -0.68 16.44 -7.20
CA ASN A 160 -1.92 15.67 -7.20
C ASN A 160 -2.79 15.99 -8.42
N GLU A 161 -2.87 17.25 -8.85
CA GLU A 161 -3.61 17.65 -10.05
C GLU A 161 -3.00 17.00 -11.31
N GLU A 162 -1.67 17.06 -11.45
CA GLU A 162 -0.98 16.40 -12.56
C GLU A 162 -1.18 14.87 -12.54
N HIS A 163 -1.14 14.25 -11.37
CA HIS A 163 -1.40 12.82 -11.24
C HIS A 163 -2.85 12.45 -11.60
N LEU A 164 -3.82 13.23 -11.13
CA LEU A 164 -5.24 13.04 -11.42
C LEU A 164 -5.54 13.19 -12.91
N ASP A 165 -4.99 14.23 -13.56
CA ASP A 165 -5.15 14.45 -14.99
C ASP A 165 -4.64 13.26 -15.81
N LYS A 166 -3.46 12.72 -15.47
CA LYS A 166 -2.89 11.55 -16.14
C LYS A 166 -3.72 10.29 -15.91
N LEU A 167 -4.25 10.09 -14.70
CA LEU A 167 -5.15 8.99 -14.37
C LEU A 167 -6.44 9.05 -15.19
N LEU A 168 -7.09 10.22 -15.22
CA LEU A 168 -8.33 10.44 -15.96
C LEU A 168 -8.13 10.24 -17.47
N ALA A 169 -7.05 10.81 -18.04
CA ALA A 169 -6.71 10.62 -19.44
C ALA A 169 -6.49 9.14 -19.80
N ARG A 170 -5.82 8.36 -18.93
CA ARG A 170 -5.67 6.90 -19.12
C ARG A 170 -7.01 6.17 -19.11
N LEU A 171 -7.97 6.64 -18.31
CA LEU A 171 -9.31 6.07 -18.20
C LEU A 171 -10.26 6.55 -19.32
N GLY A 172 -9.82 7.51 -20.14
CA GLY A 172 -10.57 8.03 -21.29
C GLY A 172 -11.49 9.20 -20.96
N PHE A 173 -11.20 9.95 -19.89
CA PHE A 173 -11.88 11.19 -19.52
C PHE A 173 -11.07 12.43 -19.91
#